data_AF-A0A0N0ITQ4-F1
#
_entry.id   AF-A0A0N0ITQ4-F1
#
_cell.length_a   1.000
_cell.length_b   1.000
_cell.length_c   1.000
_cell.angle_alpha   90.00
_cell.angle_beta   90.00
_cell.angle_gamma   90.00
#
_symmetry.space_group_name_H-M   'P 1'
#
loop_
_entity.id
_entity.type
_entity.pdbx_description
1 polymer ?
#
loop_
_entity_poly.entity_id
_entity_poly.type
_entity_poly.pdbx_seq_one_letter_code
_entity_poly.pdbx_strand_id
1 'polypeptide(L)'
;VLNNYTYILITMKKYFLMAAFATLTLISCNNENNAVNTMESMKTPQMENFDKAFKSLGDPQNRPTEEEKKRNTSELSDRRKALLVPASKELILSTGVTEAELMRKTGGDMSQIIVWATQIYMKKSEEIRKNIKSEK
;
A
#
# COMPACT_ATOMS: atom_id res chain seq x y z
N VAL A 1 -33.04 -57.87 22.14
CA VAL A 1 -32.29 -57.42 20.94
C VAL A 1 -32.75 -56.01 20.52
N LEU A 2 -32.73 -55.02 21.41
CA LEU A 2 -33.31 -53.68 21.13
C LEU A 2 -32.46 -52.48 21.59
N ASN A 3 -31.22 -52.70 22.04
CA ASN A 3 -30.38 -51.62 22.58
C ASN A 3 -29.24 -51.14 21.66
N ASN A 4 -28.97 -51.80 20.52
CA ASN A 4 -27.84 -51.42 19.66
C ASN A 4 -28.20 -50.42 18.54
N TYR A 5 -29.45 -50.39 18.06
CA TYR A 5 -29.84 -49.50 16.95
C TYR A 5 -29.99 -48.03 17.37
N THR A 6 -30.46 -47.79 18.61
CA THR A 6 -30.62 -46.42 19.13
C THR A 6 -29.28 -45.72 19.36
N TYR A 7 -28.26 -46.46 19.81
CA TYR A 7 -26.92 -45.92 20.01
C TYR A 7 -26.28 -45.48 18.69
N ILE A 8 -26.37 -46.31 17.63
CA ILE A 8 -25.77 -46.02 16.31
C ILE A 8 -26.42 -44.79 15.66
N LEU A 9 -27.75 -44.64 15.77
CA LEU A 9 -28.47 -43.48 15.23
C LEU A 9 -28.05 -42.16 15.91
N ILE A 10 -27.79 -42.20 17.22
CA ILE A 10 -27.34 -41.03 17.99
C ILE A 10 -25.91 -40.63 17.60
N THR A 11 -25.03 -41.60 17.31
CA THR A 11 -23.63 -41.30 16.95
C THR A 11 -23.53 -40.62 15.59
N MET A 12 -24.27 -41.09 14.57
CA MET A 12 -24.21 -40.48 13.22
C MET A 12 -24.73 -39.04 13.17
N LYS A 13 -25.74 -38.70 13.98
CA LYS A 13 -26.29 -37.33 14.05
C LYS A 13 -25.30 -36.33 14.71
N LYS A 14 -24.44 -36.81 15.61
CA LYS A 14 -23.41 -36.00 16.27
C LYS A 14 -22.21 -35.70 15.35
N TYR A 15 -21.82 -36.66 14.52
CA TYR A 15 -20.76 -36.44 13.52
C TYR A 15 -21.19 -35.54 12.36
N PHE A 16 -22.49 -35.57 11.99
CA PHE A 16 -23.03 -34.67 10.98
C PHE A 16 -22.99 -33.19 11.44
N LEU A 17 -23.20 -32.94 12.73
CA LEU A 17 -23.10 -31.59 13.31
C LEU A 17 -21.66 -31.11 13.47
N MET A 18 -20.69 -32.00 13.72
CA MET A 18 -19.28 -31.61 13.85
C MET A 18 -18.62 -31.29 12.49
N ALA A 19 -19.06 -31.93 11.39
CA ALA A 19 -18.56 -31.62 10.05
C ALA A 19 -18.99 -30.24 9.53
N ALA A 20 -20.12 -29.70 10.04
CA ALA A 20 -20.64 -28.40 9.60
C ALA A 20 -19.86 -27.19 10.15
N PHE A 21 -19.11 -27.34 11.26
CA PHE A 21 -18.31 -26.26 11.83
C PHE A 21 -16.88 -26.18 11.26
N ALA A 22 -16.41 -27.22 10.58
CA ALA A 22 -15.05 -27.25 10.01
C ALA A 22 -14.92 -26.49 8.69
N THR A 23 -16.02 -26.14 8.02
CA THR A 23 -16.00 -25.46 6.70
C THR A 23 -16.10 -23.94 6.80
N LEU A 24 -16.43 -23.38 7.97
CA LEU A 24 -16.60 -21.94 8.18
C LEU A 24 -15.28 -21.20 8.44
N THR A 25 -14.17 -21.89 8.65
CA THR A 25 -12.87 -21.26 8.99
C THR A 25 -11.99 -20.96 7.77
N LEU A 26 -12.39 -21.33 6.54
CA LEU A 26 -11.59 -21.13 5.33
C LEU A 26 -11.97 -19.90 4.49
N ILE A 27 -13.05 -19.20 4.82
CA ILE A 27 -13.51 -18.03 4.04
C ILE A 27 -12.80 -16.72 4.49
N SER A 28 -12.01 -16.78 5.57
CA SER A 28 -11.44 -15.58 6.22
C SER A 28 -10.24 -14.93 5.52
N CYS A 29 -9.63 -15.52 4.48
CA CYS A 29 -8.41 -14.94 3.87
C CYS A 29 -8.59 -14.36 2.45
N ASN A 30 -9.77 -14.47 1.83
CA ASN A 30 -9.94 -14.05 0.44
C ASN A 30 -10.36 -12.58 0.25
N ASN A 31 -10.75 -11.88 1.32
CA ASN A 31 -11.22 -10.49 1.22
C ASN A 31 -10.07 -9.46 1.19
N GLU A 32 -8.89 -9.80 1.73
CA GLU A 32 -7.74 -8.89 1.78
C GLU A 32 -7.18 -8.62 0.37
N ASN A 33 -7.07 -9.65 -0.47
CA ASN A 33 -6.57 -9.52 -1.85
C ASN A 33 -7.47 -8.67 -2.75
N ASN A 34 -8.80 -8.79 -2.61
CA ASN A 34 -9.73 -7.99 -3.42
C ASN A 34 -9.68 -6.50 -3.05
N ALA A 35 -9.60 -6.17 -1.76
CA ALA A 35 -9.51 -4.77 -1.32
C ALA A 35 -8.20 -4.09 -1.77
N VAL A 36 -7.07 -4.81 -1.78
CA VAL A 36 -5.78 -4.30 -2.26
C VAL A 36 -5.80 -4.06 -3.77
N ASN A 37 -6.34 -5.01 -4.55
CA ASN A 37 -6.42 -4.88 -6.01
C ASN A 37 -7.32 -3.71 -6.44
N THR A 38 -8.44 -3.48 -5.75
CA THR A 38 -9.30 -2.33 -6.04
C THR A 38 -8.58 -1.00 -5.74
N MET A 39 -7.88 -0.89 -4.61
CA MET A 39 -7.15 0.34 -4.26
C MET A 39 -6.02 0.67 -5.25
N GLU A 40 -5.28 -0.34 -5.69
CA GLU A 40 -4.19 -0.15 -6.67
C GLU A 40 -4.76 0.35 -8.01
N SER A 41 -5.89 -0.19 -8.46
CA SER A 41 -6.52 0.19 -9.73
C SER A 41 -7.04 1.64 -9.79
N MET A 42 -7.23 2.29 -8.64
CA MET A 42 -7.71 3.67 -8.54
C MET A 42 -6.56 4.70 -8.47
N LYS A 43 -5.30 4.26 -8.44
CA LYS A 43 -4.16 5.18 -8.46
C LYS A 43 -4.05 5.89 -9.81
N THR A 44 -3.71 7.16 -9.76
CA THR A 44 -3.34 7.91 -10.97
C THR A 44 -1.94 7.49 -11.46
N PRO A 45 -1.62 7.63 -12.76
CA PRO A 45 -0.29 7.33 -13.29
C PRO A 45 0.85 8.05 -12.54
N GLN A 46 0.62 9.27 -12.05
CA GLN A 46 1.62 10.03 -11.29
C GLN A 46 1.87 9.44 -9.90
N MET A 47 0.85 8.86 -9.25
CA MET A 47 1.02 8.12 -8.00
C MET A 47 1.81 6.83 -8.23
N GLU A 48 1.55 6.12 -9.33
CA GLU A 48 2.35 4.93 -9.68
C GLU A 48 3.80 5.28 -10.00
N ASN A 49 4.05 6.36 -10.73
CA ASN A 49 5.40 6.83 -11.03
C ASN A 49 6.14 7.21 -9.75
N PHE A 50 5.45 7.87 -8.81
CA PHE A 50 5.98 8.16 -7.49
C PHE A 50 6.34 6.87 -6.72
N ASP A 51 5.45 5.87 -6.71
CA ASP A 51 5.73 4.56 -6.09
C ASP A 51 6.93 3.86 -6.74
N LYS A 52 7.03 3.90 -8.08
CA LYS A 52 8.15 3.34 -8.83
C LYS A 52 9.47 4.04 -8.49
N ALA A 53 9.46 5.36 -8.34
CA ALA A 53 10.65 6.12 -7.94
C ALA A 53 11.15 5.68 -6.55
N PHE A 54 10.26 5.52 -5.57
CA PHE A 54 10.64 5.01 -4.25
C PHE A 54 11.16 3.57 -4.29
N LYS A 55 10.52 2.69 -5.07
CA LYS A 55 10.99 1.30 -5.26
C LYS A 55 12.39 1.26 -5.88
N SER A 56 12.69 2.17 -6.82
CA SER A 56 14.00 2.24 -7.50
C SER A 56 15.16 2.51 -6.54
N LEU A 57 14.92 3.09 -5.35
CA LEU A 57 15.95 3.28 -4.34
C LEU A 57 16.54 1.96 -3.80
N GLY A 58 15.84 0.84 -4.00
CA GLY A 58 16.31 -0.51 -3.67
C GLY A 58 17.17 -1.17 -4.76
N ASP A 59 17.15 -0.62 -5.98
CA ASP A 59 17.92 -1.15 -7.10
C ASP A 59 19.42 -1.11 -6.79
N PRO A 60 20.20 -2.13 -7.19
CA PRO A 60 21.63 -2.22 -6.84
C PRO A 60 22.43 -0.94 -7.12
N GLN A 61 22.15 -0.24 -8.22
CA GLN A 61 22.79 1.01 -8.62
C GLN A 61 22.37 2.25 -7.79
N ASN A 62 21.21 2.19 -7.14
CA ASN A 62 20.61 3.29 -6.38
C ASN A 62 20.76 3.11 -4.86
N ARG A 63 21.31 1.97 -4.42
CA ARG A 63 21.64 1.71 -3.03
C ARG A 63 22.63 2.76 -2.49
N PRO A 64 22.65 2.98 -1.16
CA PRO A 64 23.66 3.84 -0.54
C PRO A 64 25.08 3.38 -0.89
N THR A 65 25.95 4.31 -1.29
CA THR A 65 27.40 4.05 -1.37
C THR A 65 28.01 3.92 0.03
N GLU A 66 29.26 3.44 0.12
CA GLU A 66 29.94 3.31 1.41
C GLU A 66 30.14 4.66 2.11
N GLU A 67 30.38 5.72 1.36
CA GLU A 67 30.47 7.10 1.87
C GLU A 67 29.11 7.54 2.40
N GLU A 68 28.03 7.23 1.68
CA GLU A 68 26.68 7.60 2.07
C GLU A 68 26.24 6.88 3.36
N LYS A 69 26.65 5.62 3.55
CA LYS A 69 26.38 4.81 4.76
C LYS A 69 27.10 5.35 6.00
N LYS A 70 28.30 5.90 5.84
CA LYS A 70 29.14 6.40 6.95
C LYS A 70 28.66 7.72 7.56
N ARG A 71 27.70 8.41 6.94
CA ARG A 71 27.22 9.73 7.37
C ARG A 71 26.38 9.74 8.66
N ASN A 72 26.13 8.59 9.29
CA ASN A 72 25.40 8.47 10.56
C ASN A 72 24.06 9.25 10.59
N THR A 73 23.36 9.32 9.46
CA THR A 73 22.04 9.95 9.34
C THR A 73 21.06 8.98 8.69
N SER A 74 19.80 9.05 9.12
CA SER A 74 18.69 8.34 8.48
C SER A 74 18.19 9.04 7.21
N GLU A 75 18.70 10.23 6.93
CA GLU A 75 18.29 11.01 5.77
C GLU A 75 18.88 10.46 4.46
N LEU A 76 18.09 10.52 3.39
CA LEU A 76 18.57 10.20 2.05
C LEU A 76 19.68 11.16 1.64
N SER A 77 20.64 10.65 0.87
CA SER A 77 21.64 11.49 0.23
C SER A 77 21.01 12.40 -0.83
N ASP A 78 21.68 13.50 -1.16
CA ASP A 78 21.24 14.37 -2.26
C ASP A 78 21.11 13.63 -3.59
N ARG A 79 22.05 12.71 -3.88
CA ARG A 79 21.97 11.84 -5.06
C ARG A 79 20.70 10.99 -5.06
N ARG A 80 20.35 10.39 -3.92
CA ARG A 80 19.15 9.54 -3.80
C ARG A 80 17.87 10.36 -3.78
N LYS A 81 17.88 11.56 -3.20
CA LYS A 81 16.77 12.52 -3.30
C LYS A 81 16.53 12.93 -4.76
N ALA A 82 17.59 13.18 -5.52
CA ALA A 82 17.48 13.54 -6.93
C ALA A 82 16.76 12.49 -7.78
N LEU A 83 16.81 11.20 -7.41
CA LEU A 83 16.03 10.13 -8.05
C LEU A 83 14.52 10.27 -7.82
N LEU A 84 14.11 10.88 -6.71
CA LEU A 84 12.71 11.04 -6.33
C LEU A 84 12.11 12.36 -6.83
N VAL A 85 12.93 13.40 -7.00
CA VAL A 85 12.47 14.76 -7.33
C VAL A 85 11.61 14.82 -8.61
N PRO A 86 11.95 14.18 -9.73
CA PRO A 86 11.14 14.25 -10.95
C PRO A 86 9.71 13.74 -10.73
N ALA A 87 9.56 12.53 -10.18
CA ALA A 87 8.25 11.94 -9.90
C ALA A 87 7.48 12.73 -8.82
N SER A 88 8.20 13.32 -7.86
CA SER A 88 7.60 14.19 -6.84
C SER A 88 7.00 15.45 -7.46
N LYS A 89 7.73 16.11 -8.37
CA LYS A 89 7.23 17.29 -9.09
C LYS A 89 6.02 16.93 -9.96
N GLU A 90 6.09 15.85 -10.74
CA GLU A 90 4.96 15.39 -11.55
C GLU A 90 3.69 15.18 -10.72
N LEU A 91 3.81 14.52 -9.56
CA LEU A 91 2.68 14.31 -8.66
C LEU A 91 2.12 15.63 -8.12
N ILE A 92 2.96 16.58 -7.71
CA ILE A 92 2.51 17.90 -7.24
C ILE A 92 1.78 18.64 -8.37
N LEU A 93 2.39 18.75 -9.55
CA LEU A 93 1.81 19.46 -10.69
C LEU A 93 0.49 18.84 -11.16
N SER A 94 0.32 17.51 -11.03
CA SER A 94 -0.95 16.82 -11.34
C SER A 94 -2.14 17.28 -10.49
N THR A 95 -1.89 17.97 -9.38
CA THR A 95 -2.95 18.55 -8.53
C THR A 95 -3.44 19.91 -9.01
N GLY A 96 -2.87 20.45 -10.10
CA GLY A 96 -3.17 21.80 -10.61
C GLY A 96 -2.25 22.89 -10.06
N VAL A 97 -1.29 22.54 -9.20
CA VAL A 97 -0.22 23.45 -8.76
C VAL A 97 0.68 23.82 -9.94
N THR A 98 1.06 25.09 -10.03
CA THR A 98 2.00 25.57 -11.06
C THR A 98 3.45 25.36 -10.64
N GLU A 99 4.38 25.27 -11.60
CA GLU A 99 5.82 25.18 -11.28
C GLU A 99 6.29 26.41 -10.47
N ALA A 100 5.77 27.60 -10.75
CA ALA A 100 6.10 28.81 -10.00
C ALA A 100 5.68 28.71 -8.52
N GLU A 101 4.48 28.19 -8.26
CA GLU A 101 4.03 27.95 -6.88
C GLU A 101 4.82 26.83 -6.20
N LEU A 102 5.14 25.77 -6.95
CA LEU A 102 5.98 24.67 -6.46
C LEU A 102 7.32 25.20 -5.96
N MET A 103 8.00 25.98 -6.80
CA MET A 103 9.30 26.56 -6.50
C MET A 103 9.22 27.58 -5.38
N ARG A 104 8.17 28.42 -5.34
CA ARG A 104 7.95 29.39 -4.26
C ARG A 104 7.77 28.71 -2.91
N LYS A 105 7.01 27.61 -2.84
CA LYS A 105 6.69 26.94 -1.57
C LYS A 105 7.83 26.09 -1.04
N THR A 106 8.60 25.47 -1.93
CA THR A 106 9.68 24.55 -1.56
C THR A 106 11.06 25.22 -1.54
N GLY A 107 11.18 26.42 -2.11
CA GLY A 107 12.47 27.06 -2.36
C GLY A 107 13.36 26.27 -3.33
N GLY A 108 12.81 25.28 -4.04
CA GLY A 108 13.58 24.33 -4.84
C GLY A 108 14.31 23.25 -4.02
N ASP A 109 14.12 23.19 -2.70
CA ASP A 109 14.74 22.16 -1.86
C ASP A 109 14.16 20.77 -2.18
N MET A 110 15.05 19.83 -2.48
CA MET A 110 14.67 18.48 -2.87
C MET A 110 13.87 17.77 -1.77
N SER A 111 14.27 17.96 -0.51
CA SER A 111 13.63 17.32 0.64
C SER A 111 12.21 17.85 0.80
N GLN A 112 12.01 19.17 0.70
CA GLN A 112 10.68 19.80 0.77
C GLN A 112 9.78 19.38 -0.41
N ILE A 113 10.32 19.27 -1.62
CA ILE A 113 9.59 18.77 -2.79
C ILE A 113 9.10 17.34 -2.52
N ILE A 114 9.98 16.45 -2.06
CA ILE A 114 9.64 15.05 -1.76
C ILE A 114 8.59 14.98 -0.65
N VAL A 115 8.78 15.71 0.46
CA VAL A 115 7.84 15.73 1.59
C VAL A 115 6.46 16.19 1.16
N TRP A 116 6.36 17.25 0.34
CA TRP A 116 5.06 17.73 -0.13
C TRP A 116 4.39 16.72 -1.07
N ALA A 117 5.15 16.10 -1.98
CA ALA A 117 4.61 15.02 -2.81
C ALA A 117 4.11 13.84 -1.97
N THR A 118 4.82 13.44 -0.91
CA THR A 118 4.36 12.42 0.04
C THR A 118 3.04 12.80 0.72
N GLN A 119 2.89 14.06 1.14
CA GLN A 119 1.64 14.54 1.74
C GLN A 119 0.45 14.46 0.75
N ILE A 120 0.68 14.82 -0.51
CA ILE A 120 -0.33 14.70 -1.57
C ILE A 120 -0.68 13.23 -1.81
N TYR A 121 0.32 12.35 -1.89
CA TYR A 121 0.12 10.91 -2.05
C TYR A 121 -0.77 10.36 -0.93
N MET A 122 -0.42 10.63 0.33
CA MET A 122 -1.17 10.17 1.50
C MET A 122 -2.63 10.63 1.44
N LYS A 123 -2.86 11.92 1.13
CA LYS A 123 -4.22 12.47 1.01
C LYS A 123 -5.02 11.75 -0.09
N LYS A 124 -4.45 11.56 -1.27
CA LYS A 124 -5.11 10.86 -2.39
C LYS A 124 -5.40 9.39 -2.04
N SER A 125 -4.47 8.70 -1.39
CA SER A 125 -4.67 7.31 -0.93
C SER A 125 -5.80 7.21 0.10
N GLU A 126 -5.93 8.17 1.01
CA GLU A 126 -7.05 8.23 1.95
C GLU A 126 -8.39 8.48 1.25
N GLU A 127 -8.43 9.36 0.24
CA GLU A 127 -9.62 9.62 -0.57
C GLU A 127 -10.06 8.35 -1.32
N ILE A 128 -9.14 7.65 -1.98
CA ILE A 128 -9.40 6.35 -2.62
C ILE A 128 -9.99 5.36 -1.61
N ARG A 129 -9.39 5.25 -0.41
CA ARG A 129 -9.87 4.35 0.63
C ARG A 129 -11.28 4.70 1.12
N LYS A 130 -11.62 5.99 1.21
CA LYS A 130 -12.96 6.45 1.57
C LYS A 130 -13.98 6.09 0.49
N ASN A 131 -13.65 6.30 -0.78
CA ASN A 131 -14.53 5.97 -1.91
C ASN A 131 -14.86 4.48 -1.96
N ILE A 132 -13.86 3.61 -1.76
CA ILE A 132 -14.08 2.14 -1.69
C ILE A 132 -15.00 1.75 -0.53
N LYS A 133 -14.95 2.47 0.60
CA LYS A 133 -15.84 2.22 1.76
C LYS A 133 -17.26 2.71 1.52
N SER A 134 -17.46 3.80 0.77
CA SER A 134 -18.80 4.33 0.47
C SER A 134 -19.51 3.58 -0.67
N GLU A 135 -18.75 2.87 -1.52
CA GLU A 135 -19.30 2.01 -2.59
C GLU A 135 -19.72 0.61 -2.10
N LYS A 136 -19.43 0.25 -0.84
CA LYS A 136 -19.83 -1.01 -0.20
C LYS A 136 -21.03 -0.81 0.70
#